data_AF-A0A1Y2E4E6-F1
#
_entry.id   AF-A0A1Y2E4E6-F1
#
_cell.length_a   1.000
_cell.length_b   1.000
_cell.length_c   1.000
_cell.angle_alpha   90.00
_cell.angle_beta   90.00
_cell.angle_gamma   90.00
#
_symmetry.space_group_name_H-M   'P 1'
#
loop_
_entity.id
_entity.type
_entity.pdbx_description
1 polymer ?
#
loop_
_entity_poly.entity_id
_entity_poly.type
_entity_poly.pdbx_seq_one_letter_code
_entity_poly.pdbx_strand_id
1 'polypeptide(L)' 'MLKEAVMCQGDTTVLTMIWADYRLRPIGNLTSPHECVNWDRLMDWVTPNSRDLTAPGWLVHPKFGSVVVDGHWGNGPIY' A
#
# COMPACT_ATOMS: atom_id res chain seq x y z
N MET A 1 -15.03 21.57 -6.99
CA MET A 1 -15.10 21.49 -5.51
C MET A 1 -14.83 20.08 -4.95
N LEU A 2 -15.47 18.98 -5.38
CA LEU A 2 -15.10 17.64 -4.88
C LEU A 2 -13.73 17.16 -5.39
N LYS A 3 -13.43 17.37 -6.68
CA LYS A 3 -12.14 17.00 -7.28
C LYS A 3 -10.98 17.71 -6.58
N GLU A 4 -11.08 19.02 -6.35
CA GLU A 4 -10.02 19.77 -5.68
C GLU A 4 -9.83 19.34 -4.22
N ALA A 5 -10.90 19.07 -3.48
CA ALA A 5 -10.81 18.54 -2.12
C ALA A 5 -10.11 17.17 -2.08
N VAL A 6 -10.46 16.25 -2.99
CA VAL A 6 -9.80 14.93 -3.10
C VAL A 6 -8.32 15.09 -3.50
N MET A 7 -8.02 15.99 -4.43
CA MET A 7 -6.65 16.26 -4.88
C MET A 7 -5.80 16.95 -3.79
N CYS A 8 -6.40 17.74 -2.89
CA CYS A 8 -5.70 18.32 -1.74
C CYS A 8 -5.50 17.34 -0.57
N GLN A 9 -6.16 16.18 -0.60
CA GLN A 9 -5.95 15.10 0.37
C GLN A 9 -5.09 13.96 -0.21
N GLY A 10 -4.27 14.25 -1.22
CA GLY A 10 -3.27 13.31 -1.71
C GLY A 10 -2.25 13.00 -0.62
N ASP A 11 -2.34 11.83 -0.02
CA ASP A 11 -1.38 11.40 0.99
C ASP A 11 -0.06 11.00 0.33
N THR A 12 0.92 11.90 0.35
CA THR A 12 2.29 11.64 -0.13
C THR A 12 3.21 11.13 0.95
N THR A 13 2.73 11.05 2.19
CA THR A 13 3.54 10.49 3.25
C THR A 13 3.77 9.01 2.99
N VAL A 14 4.91 8.49 3.46
CA VAL A 14 5.18 7.06 3.38
C VAL A 14 4.21 6.34 4.31
N LEU A 15 3.18 5.73 3.73
CA LEU A 15 2.26 4.86 4.46
C LEU A 15 3.02 3.62 4.90
N THR A 16 3.38 3.56 6.18
CA THR A 16 3.98 2.37 6.75
C THR A 16 2.94 1.27 6.84
N MET A 17 3.32 0.06 6.41
CA MET A 17 2.48 -1.13 6.47
C MET A 17 2.92 -1.99 7.66
N ILE A 18 1.95 -2.50 8.41
CA ILE A 18 2.19 -3.41 9.54
C ILE A 18 1.58 -4.79 9.28
N TRP A 19 2.28 -5.84 9.69
CA TRP A 19 1.74 -7.19 9.70
C TRP A 19 0.92 -7.41 10.96
N ALA A 20 -0.32 -7.88 10.79
CA ALA A 20 -1.17 -8.24 11.91
C ALA A 20 -1.22 -9.75 12.06
N ASP A 21 -1.06 -10.25 13.28
CA ASP A 21 -0.94 -11.69 13.57
C ASP A 21 -2.15 -12.55 13.20
N TYR A 22 -3.26 -11.91 12.86
CA TYR A 22 -4.54 -12.52 12.50
C TYR A 22 -4.87 -12.43 11.01
N ARG A 23 -4.09 -11.74 10.16
CA ARG A 23 -4.39 -11.65 8.72
C ARG A 23 -3.14 -11.71 7.86
N LEU A 24 -3.26 -12.40 6.73
CA LEU A 24 -2.16 -12.58 5.77
C LEU A 24 -1.70 -11.27 5.14
N ARG A 25 -2.58 -10.28 4.95
CA ARG A 25 -2.27 -9.01 4.28
C ARG A 25 -1.87 -7.92 5.28
N PRO A 26 -0.94 -7.01 4.96
CA PRO A 26 -0.56 -5.95 5.88
C PRO A 26 -1.67 -4.91 6.00
N ILE A 27 -1.71 -4.18 7.11
CA ILE A 27 -2.63 -3.05 7.37
C ILE A 27 -1.85 -1.75 7.19
N GLY A 28 -2.46 -0.73 6.60
CA GLY A 28 -1.89 0.61 6.52
C GLY A 28 -1.93 1.33 7.86
N ASN A 29 -0.83 1.95 8.25
CA ASN A 29 -0.78 2.86 9.40
C ASN A 29 -1.28 4.26 9.00
N LEU A 30 -2.56 4.52 9.19
CA LEU A 30 -3.25 5.75 8.73
C LEU A 30 -3.08 6.95 9.68
N THR A 31 -1.94 7.06 10.36
CA THR A 31 -1.66 8.17 11.30
C THR A 31 -0.84 9.30 10.70
N SER A 32 -0.56 9.22 9.39
CA SER A 32 0.23 10.22 8.69
C SER A 32 -0.47 11.57 8.56
N PRO A 33 0.27 12.69 8.70
CA PRO A 33 -0.28 14.02 8.49
C PRO A 33 -0.62 14.27 7.01
N HIS A 34 -1.81 14.81 6.74
CA HIS A 34 -2.27 15.13 5.38
C HIS A 34 -1.87 16.56 4.97
N GLU A 35 -1.27 16.71 3.80
CA GLU A 35 -0.99 18.02 3.17
C GLU A 35 -1.42 18.02 1.69
N CYS A 36 -1.68 19.21 1.13
CA CYS A 36 -1.94 19.34 -0.31
C CYS A 36 -0.63 19.15 -1.09
N VAL A 37 -0.70 18.42 -2.21
CA VAL A 37 0.50 17.98 -2.94
C VAL A 37 0.44 18.36 -4.42
N ASN A 38 1.61 18.53 -5.02
CA ASN A 38 1.75 18.67 -6.47
C ASN A 38 1.72 17.28 -7.11
N TRP A 39 0.62 16.95 -7.78
CA TRP A 39 0.39 15.63 -8.38
C TRP A 39 1.34 15.31 -9.53
N ASP A 40 1.71 16.28 -10.36
CA ASP A 40 2.62 16.05 -11.48
C ASP A 40 3.99 15.63 -10.97
N ARG A 41 4.53 16.39 -10.01
CA ARG A 41 5.80 16.08 -9.34
C ARG A 41 5.75 14.75 -8.60
N LEU A 42 4.62 14.42 -7.99
CA LEU A 42 4.43 13.13 -7.33
C LEU A 42 4.51 11.98 -8.34
N MET A 43 3.76 12.08 -9.43
CA MET A 43 3.69 11.00 -10.44
C MET A 43 5.01 10.82 -11.20
N ASP A 44 5.78 11.88 -11.42
CA ASP A 44 7.14 11.82 -11.97
C ASP A 44 8.07 10.94 -11.11
N TRP A 45 7.89 10.97 -9.78
CA TRP A 45 8.65 10.13 -8.87
C TRP A 45 8.02 8.75 -8.68
N VAL A 46 6.70 8.65 -8.47
CA VAL A 46 6.01 7.39 -8.17
C VAL A 46 6.12 6.40 -9.32
N THR A 47 5.96 6.84 -10.57
CA THR A 47 5.92 5.95 -11.73
C THR A 47 7.18 5.07 -11.83
N PRO A 48 8.42 5.60 -11.88
CA PRO A 48 9.63 4.78 -11.93
C PRO A 48 9.98 4.08 -10.59
N ASN A 49 9.48 4.58 -9.45
CA ASN A 49 9.76 4.00 -8.13
C ASN A 49 8.73 2.97 -7.67
N SER A 50 7.63 2.81 -8.40
CA SER A 50 6.62 1.78 -8.12
C SER A 50 7.16 0.37 -8.42
N ARG A 51 6.64 -0.61 -7.70
CA ARG A 51 6.93 -2.04 -7.89
C ARG A 51 5.61 -2.80 -7.94
N ASP A 52 5.57 -3.82 -8.76
CA ASP A 52 4.42 -4.74 -8.80
C ASP A 52 4.45 -5.64 -7.55
N LEU A 53 3.65 -5.28 -6.55
CA LEU A 53 3.51 -6.05 -5.31
C LEU A 53 2.74 -7.36 -5.48
N THR A 54 2.19 -7.62 -6.67
CA THR A 54 1.60 -8.92 -7.02
C THR A 54 2.66 -9.92 -7.48
N ALA A 55 3.89 -9.47 -7.76
CA ALA A 55 4.97 -10.39 -8.08
C ALA A 55 5.40 -11.20 -6.83
N PRO A 56 5.77 -12.48 -7.01
CA PRO A 56 6.19 -13.34 -5.89
C PRO A 56 7.36 -12.74 -5.10
N GLY A 57 7.33 -12.88 -3.78
CA GLY A 57 8.44 -12.50 -2.89
C GLY A 57 8.43 -11.06 -2.38
N TRP A 58 7.60 -10.15 -2.92
CA TRP A 58 7.48 -8.79 -2.38
C TRP A 58 6.74 -8.73 -1.05
N LEU A 59 5.66 -9.49 -0.92
CA LEU A 59 4.79 -9.49 0.25
C LEU A 59 4.87 -10.86 0.94
N VAL A 60 5.69 -10.94 1.99
CA VAL A 60 5.88 -12.16 2.80
C VAL A 60 5.58 -11.85 4.26
N HIS A 61 4.51 -12.45 4.77
CA HIS A 61 4.14 -12.34 6.17
C HIS A 61 5.06 -13.24 7.03
N PRO A 62 5.61 -12.76 8.16
CA PRO A 62 6.52 -13.55 9.00
C PRO A 62 5.94 -14.89 9.50
N LYS A 63 4.67 -14.90 9.88
CA LYS A 63 3.91 -16.08 10.32
C LYS A 63 3.25 -16.90 9.20
N PHE A 64 2.59 -16.26 8.23
CA PHE A 64 1.74 -16.94 7.24
C PHE A 64 2.42 -17.17 5.88
N GLY A 65 3.62 -16.65 5.67
CA GLY A 65 4.36 -16.83 4.42
C GLY A 65 3.92 -15.88 3.31
N SER A 66 4.10 -16.30 2.05
CA SER A 66 3.86 -15.45 0.87
C SER A 66 2.39 -15.07 0.73
N VAL A 67 2.13 -13.80 0.48
CA VAL A 67 0.77 -13.29 0.19
C VAL A 67 0.32 -13.69 -1.21
N VAL A 68 1.25 -13.87 -2.15
CA VAL A 68 0.98 -14.36 -3.51
C VAL A 68 1.52 -15.78 -3.65
N VAL A 69 0.64 -16.70 -4.05
CA VAL A 69 0.95 -18.11 -4.30
C VAL A 69 0.48 -18.44 -5.71
N ASP A 70 1.38 -18.96 -6.54
CA ASP A 70 1.08 -19.33 -7.95
C ASP A 70 0.44 -18.20 -8.78
N GLY A 71 0.84 -16.94 -8.53
CA GLY A 71 0.28 -15.77 -9.23
C GLY A 71 -1.11 -15.35 -8.76
N HIS A 72 -1.64 -15.98 -7.71
CA HIS A 72 -2.92 -15.65 -7.11
C HIS A 72 -2.77 -15.13 -5.68
N TRP A 73 -3.71 -14.28 -5.27
CA TRP A 73 -3.80 -13.83 -3.89
C TRP A 73 -4.11 -15.01 -2.97
N GLY A 74 -3.22 -15.27 -2.01
CA GLY A 74 -3.42 -16.29 -1.01
C GLY A 74 -4.67 -16.00 -0.18
N ASN A 75 -5.47 -17.03 0.05
CA ASN A 75 -6.58 -16.98 0.99
C ASN A 75 -6.02 -17.14 2.41
N GLY A 76 -5.60 -16.02 2.99
CA GLY A 76 -5.29 -15.95 4.41
C GLY A 76 -6.55 -16.10 5.27
N PRO A 77 -6.41 -16.29 6.59
CA PRO A 77 -7.57 -16.30 7.47
C PRO A 77 -8.37 -15.00 7.31
N ILE A 78 -9.65 -15.17 7.00
CA ILE A 78 -10.66 -14.11 6.87
C ILE A 78 -11.36 -14.06 8.24
N TYR A 79 -11.04 -13.04 9.04
CA TYR A 79 -11.76 -12.71 10.26
C TYR A 79 -12.57 -11.44 10.04
#